data_AF-A0A7W6DLB2-F1
#
_entry.id   AF-A0A7W6DLB2-F1
#
_cell.length_a   1.000
_cell.length_b   1.000
_cell.length_c   1.000
_cell.angle_alpha   90.00
_cell.angle_beta   90.00
_cell.angle_gamma   90.00
#
_symmetry.space_group_name_H-M   'P 1'
#
loop_
_entity.id
_entity.type
_entity.pdbx_description
1 polymer ?
#
loop_
_entity_poly.entity_id
_entity_poly.type
_entity_poly.pdbx_seq_one_letter_code
_entity_poly.pdbx_strand_id
1 'polypeptide(L)'
;MTIYRYLALPAESREKGATLLCPTCHGLVEEGRLTPTQVCSFHANPVVRQRHFARDRLPFSSEMPHLIVGGSRLLRDTPIPVTVDGEPLLIFAPPRRANGATRISLRLAAPDGTPVQIIDGNEWLPTDGSWHFLLRGDRYSIMAARGDGLAVLRIVARNRIAVEHLRATIKGRRIEITPDWLEIDGKRHIDRIGSGSLIGLEL
;
A
#
# COMPACT_ATOMS: atom_id res chain seq x y z
N MET A 1 -8.49 4.73 -0.72
CA MET A 1 -7.20 4.50 -1.34
C MET A 1 -7.19 3.03 -1.67
N THR A 2 -6.91 2.64 -2.91
CA THR A 2 -6.78 1.21 -3.27
C THR A 2 -5.49 1.07 -4.05
N ILE A 3 -4.87 -0.10 -4.00
CA ILE A 3 -3.63 -0.41 -4.72
C ILE A 3 -4.00 -1.29 -5.90
N TYR A 4 -3.61 -0.90 -7.11
CA TYR A 4 -3.93 -1.60 -8.34
C TYR A 4 -2.76 -2.47 -8.80
N ARG A 5 -3.07 -3.59 -9.46
CA ARG A 5 -2.11 -4.53 -10.04
C ARG A 5 -2.34 -4.62 -11.55
N TYR A 6 -1.27 -4.66 -12.32
CA TYR A 6 -1.38 -5.01 -13.74
C TYR A 6 -1.59 -6.51 -13.90
N LEU A 7 -2.42 -6.85 -14.88
CA LEU A 7 -2.60 -8.19 -15.38
C LEU A 7 -2.42 -8.14 -16.90
N ALA A 8 -1.54 -8.98 -17.44
CA ALA A 8 -1.45 -9.14 -18.89
C ALA A 8 -2.79 -9.61 -19.45
N LEU A 9 -3.24 -9.02 -20.55
CA LEU A 9 -4.45 -9.48 -21.21
C LEU A 9 -4.20 -10.89 -21.80
N PRO A 10 -5.24 -11.76 -21.84
CA PRO A 10 -5.12 -13.09 -22.42
C PRO A 10 -4.54 -13.06 -23.84
N ALA A 11 -3.72 -14.04 -24.21
CA ALA A 11 -3.03 -14.05 -25.50
C ALA A 11 -4.01 -14.06 -26.69
N GLU A 12 -5.16 -14.71 -26.50
CA GLU A 12 -6.27 -14.80 -27.45
C GLU A 12 -7.14 -13.54 -27.52
N SER A 13 -6.88 -12.54 -26.68
CA SER A 13 -7.63 -11.28 -26.72
C SER A 13 -7.28 -10.45 -27.96
N ARG A 14 -8.28 -9.79 -28.54
CA ARG A 14 -8.10 -8.91 -29.73
C ARG A 14 -7.21 -7.71 -29.43
N GLU A 15 -7.17 -7.28 -28.17
CA GLU A 15 -6.38 -6.17 -27.68
C GLU A 15 -5.12 -6.70 -26.99
N LYS A 16 -3.94 -6.38 -27.52
CA LYS A 16 -2.67 -6.71 -26.87
C LYS A 16 -2.38 -5.67 -25.80
N GLY A 17 -1.97 -6.11 -24.60
CA GLY A 17 -1.55 -5.19 -23.55
C GLY A 17 -1.79 -5.74 -22.14
N ALA A 18 -1.99 -4.82 -21.20
CA ALA A 18 -2.28 -5.12 -19.81
C ALA A 18 -3.50 -4.33 -19.33
N THR A 19 -4.18 -4.85 -18.32
CA THR A 19 -5.28 -4.18 -17.63
C THR A 19 -4.93 -3.94 -16.17
N LEU A 20 -5.46 -2.86 -15.59
CA LEU A 20 -5.31 -2.53 -14.17
C LEU A 20 -6.51 -3.05 -13.39
N LEU A 21 -6.24 -3.94 -12.43
CA LEU A 21 -7.26 -4.51 -11.55
C LEU A 21 -7.08 -4.02 -10.12
N CYS A 22 -8.19 -3.77 -9.43
CA CYS A 22 -8.16 -3.60 -7.98
C CYS A 22 -7.84 -4.94 -7.29
N PRO A 23 -7.46 -4.95 -6.00
CA PRO A 23 -7.04 -6.16 -5.32
C PRO A 23 -8.12 -7.26 -5.34
N THR A 24 -9.39 -6.87 -5.24
CA THR A 24 -10.52 -7.79 -5.28
C THR A 24 -10.66 -8.45 -6.66
N CYS A 25 -10.64 -7.67 -7.74
CA CYS A 25 -10.75 -8.23 -9.09
C CYS A 25 -9.53 -9.09 -9.44
N HIS A 26 -8.34 -8.66 -9.03
CA HIS A 26 -7.13 -9.43 -9.22
C HIS A 26 -7.18 -10.78 -8.47
N GLY A 27 -7.63 -10.78 -7.21
CA GLY A 27 -7.80 -12.00 -6.43
C GLY A 27 -8.77 -12.99 -7.07
N LEU A 28 -9.86 -12.51 -7.69
CA LEU A 28 -10.77 -13.39 -8.43
C LEU A 28 -10.11 -14.04 -9.67
N VAL A 29 -9.16 -13.36 -10.32
CA VAL A 29 -8.36 -13.96 -11.39
C VAL A 29 -7.42 -15.03 -10.83
N GLU A 30 -6.68 -14.72 -9.76
CA GLU A 30 -5.75 -15.66 -9.10
C GLU A 30 -6.49 -16.92 -8.57
N GLU A 31 -7.72 -16.76 -8.09
CA GLU A 31 -8.60 -17.85 -7.65
C GLU A 31 -9.24 -18.65 -8.81
N GLY A 32 -8.97 -18.28 -10.08
CA GLY A 32 -9.56 -18.94 -11.26
C GLY A 32 -11.06 -18.68 -11.45
N ARG A 33 -11.60 -17.65 -10.80
CA ARG A 33 -13.04 -17.33 -10.79
C ARG A 33 -13.47 -16.35 -11.88
N LEU A 34 -12.51 -15.79 -12.61
CA LEU A 34 -12.77 -14.97 -13.80
C LEU A 34 -12.17 -15.63 -15.04
N THR A 35 -12.97 -15.74 -16.10
CA THR A 35 -12.53 -16.23 -17.40
C THR A 35 -11.75 -15.16 -18.18
N PRO A 36 -10.94 -15.56 -19.18
CA PRO A 36 -10.27 -14.62 -20.09
C PRO A 36 -11.22 -13.56 -20.69
N THR A 37 -12.42 -13.96 -21.10
CA THR A 37 -13.45 -13.07 -21.65
C THR A 37 -13.95 -12.06 -20.63
N GLN A 38 -14.13 -12.47 -19.36
CA GLN A 38 -14.53 -11.56 -18.28
C GLN A 38 -13.43 -10.55 -17.97
N VAL A 39 -12.16 -10.96 -17.99
CA VAL A 39 -11.01 -10.04 -17.85
C VAL A 39 -10.99 -9.00 -18.97
N CYS A 40 -11.19 -9.41 -20.22
CA CYS A 40 -11.28 -8.48 -21.36
C CYS A 40 -12.45 -7.50 -21.21
N SER A 41 -13.61 -7.97 -20.72
CA SER A 41 -14.75 -7.10 -20.45
C SER A 41 -14.45 -6.05 -19.38
N PHE A 42 -13.71 -6.41 -18.33
CA PHE A 42 -13.28 -5.46 -17.29
C PHE A 42 -12.25 -4.46 -17.81
N HIS A 43 -11.42 -4.84 -18.78
CA HIS A 43 -10.53 -3.89 -19.46
C HIS A 43 -11.33 -2.82 -20.23
N ALA A 44 -12.29 -3.26 -21.05
CA ALA A 44 -13.12 -2.35 -21.85
C ALA A 44 -14.06 -1.49 -20.99
N ASN A 45 -14.56 -2.03 -19.88
CA ASN A 45 -15.48 -1.35 -18.96
C ASN A 45 -15.14 -1.59 -17.48
N PRO A 46 -14.13 -0.88 -16.93
CA PRO A 46 -13.64 -1.10 -15.57
C PRO A 46 -14.73 -0.96 -14.52
N VAL A 47 -14.80 -1.92 -13.58
CA VAL A 47 -15.83 -1.99 -12.51
C VAL A 47 -15.98 -0.67 -11.75
N VAL A 48 -14.86 0.04 -11.48
CA VAL A 48 -14.85 1.32 -10.77
C VAL A 48 -15.63 2.46 -11.48
N ARG A 49 -15.83 2.33 -12.80
CA ARG A 49 -16.55 3.31 -13.63
C ARG A 49 -18.04 2.97 -13.83
N GLN A 50 -18.49 1.80 -13.41
CA GLN A 50 -19.86 1.34 -13.63
C GLN A 50 -20.84 2.03 -12.66
N ARG A 51 -22.07 2.34 -13.12
CA ARG A 51 -23.07 3.20 -12.43
C ARG A 51 -23.56 2.68 -11.06
N HIS A 52 -23.31 1.42 -10.71
CA HIS A 52 -23.79 0.80 -9.45
C HIS A 52 -22.67 0.31 -8.54
N PHE A 53 -21.42 0.70 -8.83
CA PHE A 53 -20.31 0.33 -7.96
C PHE A 53 -20.41 1.10 -6.63
N ALA A 54 -20.54 0.36 -5.52
CA ALA A 54 -20.69 0.88 -4.17
C ALA A 54 -19.41 1.59 -3.68
N ARG A 55 -19.27 2.87 -4.04
CA ARG A 55 -18.08 3.71 -3.72
C ARG A 55 -17.97 4.05 -2.24
N ASP A 56 -19.10 4.02 -1.54
CA ASP A 56 -19.27 4.27 -0.10
C ASP A 56 -18.56 3.22 0.77
N ARG A 57 -18.44 1.98 0.30
CA ARG A 57 -17.72 0.91 1.00
C ARG A 57 -16.21 0.92 0.79
N LEU A 58 -15.72 1.86 -0.03
CA LEU A 58 -14.32 1.89 -0.39
C LEU A 58 -13.57 2.85 0.53
N PRO A 59 -12.32 2.53 0.90
CA PRO A 59 -11.47 3.38 1.75
C PRO A 59 -11.04 4.70 1.08
N PHE A 60 -11.74 5.18 0.04
CA PHE A 60 -11.36 6.34 -0.74
C PHE A 60 -11.60 7.65 0.01
N SER A 61 -10.50 8.27 0.40
CA SER A 61 -10.41 9.67 0.78
C SER A 61 -9.60 10.42 -0.28
N SER A 62 -9.99 11.66 -0.55
CA SER A 62 -9.20 12.66 -1.29
C SER A 62 -8.27 13.45 -0.38
N GLU A 63 -8.39 13.27 0.93
CA GLU A 63 -7.61 13.93 1.98
C GLU A 63 -6.48 13.02 2.47
N MET A 64 -5.49 13.62 3.15
CA MET A 64 -4.46 12.86 3.84
C MET A 64 -5.04 12.02 4.97
N PRO A 65 -4.60 10.75 5.10
CA PRO A 65 -5.10 9.88 6.15
C PRO A 65 -4.56 10.32 7.49
N HIS A 66 -5.42 10.23 8.50
CA HIS A 66 -4.94 10.23 9.87
C HIS A 66 -4.31 8.87 10.19
N LEU A 67 -3.12 8.87 10.79
CA LEU A 67 -2.34 7.65 11.03
C LEU A 67 -2.31 7.30 12.52
N ILE A 68 -2.47 6.00 12.81
CA ILE A 68 -2.17 5.39 14.11
C ILE A 68 -0.89 4.57 13.91
N VAL A 69 0.22 5.02 14.50
CA VAL A 69 1.56 4.48 14.23
C VAL A 69 2.54 4.85 15.35
N GLY A 70 3.43 3.94 15.72
CA GLY A 70 4.60 4.19 16.56
C GLY A 70 4.30 4.62 18.00
N GLY A 71 3.09 4.35 18.50
CA GLY A 71 2.62 4.80 19.81
C GLY A 71 2.21 6.26 19.85
N SER A 72 2.32 6.97 18.74
CA SER A 72 2.01 8.39 18.67
C SER A 72 0.52 8.67 18.81
N ARG A 73 0.20 9.87 19.33
CA ARG A 73 -1.12 10.49 19.12
C ARG A 73 -1.47 10.49 17.63
N LEU A 74 -2.78 10.48 17.34
CA LEU A 74 -3.33 10.44 15.98
C LEU A 74 -2.62 11.45 15.07
N LEU A 75 -1.79 10.93 14.16
CA LEU A 75 -0.87 11.67 13.32
C LEU A 75 -1.63 12.25 12.13
N ARG A 76 -1.44 13.55 11.84
CA ARG A 76 -2.18 14.28 10.80
C ARG A 76 -1.22 15.01 9.87
N ASP A 77 -1.67 15.24 8.65
CA ASP A 77 -0.99 16.08 7.66
C ASP A 77 0.50 15.76 7.50
N THR A 78 0.85 14.47 7.65
CA THR A 78 2.24 13.97 7.63
C THR A 78 2.42 13.07 6.42
N PRO A 79 2.94 13.61 5.30
CA PRO A 79 3.13 12.85 4.06
C PRO A 79 4.08 11.66 4.24
N ILE A 80 5.13 11.82 5.03
CA ILE A 80 6.14 10.79 5.26
C ILE A 80 6.24 10.51 6.77
N PRO A 81 5.40 9.62 7.34
CA PRO A 81 5.42 9.35 8.77
C PRO A 81 6.76 8.81 9.27
N VAL A 82 7.50 8.06 8.45
CA VAL A 82 8.76 7.41 8.86
C VAL A 82 9.78 7.48 7.74
N THR A 83 10.96 8.00 8.08
CA THR A 83 12.19 7.91 7.28
C THR A 83 13.28 7.22 8.08
N VAL A 84 14.11 6.42 7.40
CA VAL A 84 15.30 5.81 8.02
C VAL A 84 16.51 6.02 7.14
N ASP A 85 17.54 6.67 7.66
CA ASP A 85 18.76 7.01 6.92
C ASP A 85 18.41 7.68 5.57
N GLY A 86 17.48 8.64 5.63
CA GLY A 86 16.94 9.37 4.47
C GLY A 86 16.00 8.58 3.55
N GLU A 87 15.71 7.30 3.86
CA GLU A 87 14.83 6.46 3.05
C GLU A 87 13.38 6.50 3.57
N PRO A 88 12.43 7.08 2.81
CA PRO A 88 11.02 7.12 3.22
C PRO A 88 10.34 5.77 3.00
N LEU A 89 9.96 5.12 4.10
CA LEU A 89 9.34 3.79 4.06
C LEU A 89 7.88 3.84 3.60
N LEU A 90 7.12 4.80 4.11
CA LEU A 90 5.70 4.96 3.82
C LEU A 90 5.45 6.41 3.43
N ILE A 91 4.78 6.62 2.31
CA ILE A 91 4.50 7.94 1.77
C ILE A 91 3.03 8.04 1.41
N PHE A 92 2.44 9.16 1.76
CA PHE A 92 1.12 9.58 1.31
C PHE A 92 1.24 10.87 0.50
N ALA A 93 0.49 10.94 -0.60
CA ALA A 93 0.44 12.13 -1.44
C ALA A 93 -1.00 12.42 -1.88
N PRO A 94 -1.36 13.70 -2.09
CA PRO A 94 -2.70 14.07 -2.55
C PRO A 94 -3.02 13.43 -3.91
N PRO A 95 -4.30 13.32 -4.28
CA PRO A 95 -4.68 12.79 -5.60
C PRO A 95 -4.10 13.64 -6.75
N ARG A 96 -3.83 13.01 -7.91
CA ARG A 96 -3.36 13.73 -9.13
C ARG A 96 -4.45 14.60 -9.77
N ARG A 97 -5.71 14.28 -9.51
CA ARG A 97 -6.89 14.94 -10.08
C ARG A 97 -7.87 15.27 -8.96
N ALA A 98 -8.66 16.31 -9.14
CA ALA A 98 -9.77 16.61 -8.24
C ALA A 98 -10.65 15.37 -8.06
N ASN A 99 -11.06 15.10 -6.81
CA ASN A 99 -11.84 13.91 -6.41
C ASN A 99 -11.17 12.55 -6.64
N GLY A 100 -9.85 12.53 -6.89
CA GLY A 100 -9.08 11.28 -6.93
C GLY A 100 -8.85 10.70 -5.53
N ALA A 101 -8.31 9.48 -5.50
CA ALA A 101 -7.85 8.87 -4.26
C ALA A 101 -6.48 9.43 -3.85
N THR A 102 -6.30 9.63 -2.54
CA THR A 102 -4.97 9.71 -1.93
C THR A 102 -4.09 8.58 -2.44
N ARG A 103 -2.83 8.91 -2.68
CA ARG A 103 -1.81 8.01 -3.21
C ARG A 103 -0.96 7.49 -2.05
N ILE A 104 -0.77 6.17 -1.99
CA ILE A 104 0.24 5.55 -1.14
C ILE A 104 1.44 5.12 -1.96
N SER A 105 2.63 5.33 -1.42
CA SER A 105 3.83 4.62 -1.85
C SER A 105 4.46 3.93 -0.65
N LEU A 106 5.01 2.75 -0.87
CA LEU A 106 5.67 1.93 0.15
C LEU A 106 7.01 1.46 -0.39
N ARG A 107 8.06 1.72 0.38
CA ARG A 107 9.39 1.17 0.21
C ARG A 107 9.72 0.29 1.40
N LEU A 108 10.15 -0.92 1.10
CA LEU A 108 10.71 -1.85 2.07
C LEU A 108 12.07 -2.29 1.53
N ALA A 109 12.71 -3.26 2.18
CA ALA A 109 14.01 -3.72 1.76
C ALA A 109 13.95 -5.12 1.13
N ALA A 110 14.80 -5.35 0.13
CA ALA A 110 15.18 -6.67 -0.32
C ALA A 110 15.96 -7.42 0.79
N PRO A 111 16.20 -8.74 0.65
CA PRO A 111 16.90 -9.52 1.67
C PRO A 111 18.32 -9.02 2.01
N ASP A 112 18.97 -8.31 1.11
CA ASP A 112 20.29 -7.68 1.29
C ASP A 112 20.23 -6.30 1.98
N GLY A 113 19.04 -5.81 2.30
CA GLY A 113 18.83 -4.50 2.90
C GLY A 113 18.68 -3.34 1.91
N THR A 114 18.76 -3.62 0.60
CA THR A 114 18.59 -2.61 -0.45
C THR A 114 17.12 -2.13 -0.50
N PRO A 115 16.86 -0.80 -0.46
CA PRO A 115 15.50 -0.28 -0.62
C PRO A 115 14.88 -0.69 -1.97
N VAL A 116 13.63 -1.14 -1.93
CA VAL A 116 12.84 -1.51 -3.10
C VAL A 116 11.50 -0.77 -3.05
N GLN A 117 11.13 -0.12 -4.15
CA GLN A 117 9.79 0.42 -4.34
C GLN A 117 8.80 -0.71 -4.58
N ILE A 118 7.88 -0.93 -3.64
CA ILE A 118 6.89 -2.01 -3.72
C ILE A 118 5.55 -1.49 -4.22
N ILE A 119 5.17 -0.31 -3.74
CA ILE A 119 3.97 0.39 -4.20
C ILE A 119 4.39 1.79 -4.60
N ASP A 120 4.06 2.25 -5.81
CA ASP A 120 4.21 3.66 -6.19
C ASP A 120 2.86 4.30 -6.53
N GLY A 121 2.42 5.22 -5.69
CA GLY A 121 1.27 6.04 -5.98
C GLY A 121 -0.03 5.28 -6.23
N ASN A 122 -0.28 4.22 -5.44
CA ASN A 122 -1.35 3.22 -5.61
C ASN A 122 -1.10 2.14 -6.68
N GLU A 123 0.09 2.02 -7.22
CA GLU A 123 0.46 0.99 -8.19
C GLU A 123 1.35 -0.07 -7.53
N TRP A 124 0.97 -1.34 -7.63
CA TRP A 124 1.80 -2.47 -7.23
C TRP A 124 2.85 -2.74 -8.31
N LEU A 125 4.13 -2.72 -7.93
CA LEU A 125 5.25 -2.84 -8.88
C LEU A 125 5.82 -4.26 -9.04
N PRO A 126 5.95 -5.10 -7.99
CA PRO A 126 6.56 -6.41 -8.14
C PRO A 126 5.77 -7.36 -9.05
N THR A 127 6.44 -7.96 -10.04
CA THR A 127 5.82 -8.90 -10.99
C THR A 127 6.48 -10.28 -11.00
N ASP A 128 7.59 -10.45 -10.30
CA ASP A 128 8.45 -11.65 -10.29
C ASP A 128 8.14 -12.61 -9.12
N GLY A 129 7.12 -12.30 -8.31
CA GLY A 129 6.76 -13.07 -7.13
C GLY A 129 7.68 -12.85 -5.93
N SER A 130 8.61 -11.89 -5.97
CA SER A 130 9.45 -11.53 -4.82
C SER A 130 8.65 -10.90 -3.67
N TRP A 131 7.43 -10.42 -3.96
CA TRP A 131 6.50 -9.86 -3.00
C TRP A 131 5.07 -10.34 -3.25
N HIS A 132 4.30 -10.39 -2.17
CA HIS A 132 2.89 -10.73 -2.17
C HIS A 132 2.07 -9.56 -1.64
N PHE A 133 0.91 -9.34 -2.25
CA PHE A 133 -0.06 -8.36 -1.81
C PHE A 133 -1.44 -8.98 -1.69
N LEU A 134 -2.07 -8.73 -0.55
CA LEU A 134 -3.40 -9.24 -0.24
C LEU A 134 -4.27 -8.14 0.38
N LEU A 135 -5.51 -8.07 -0.07
CA LEU A 135 -6.59 -7.35 0.61
C LEU A 135 -7.55 -8.35 1.24
N ARG A 136 -7.67 -8.36 2.57
CA ARG A 136 -8.71 -9.12 3.31
C ARG A 136 -9.45 -8.18 4.24
N GLY A 137 -10.76 -8.03 4.02
CA GLY A 137 -11.58 -7.11 4.79
C GLY A 137 -11.05 -5.68 4.69
N ASP A 138 -10.57 -5.14 5.81
CA ASP A 138 -10.04 -3.79 5.96
C ASP A 138 -8.50 -3.73 5.96
N ARG A 139 -7.80 -4.83 5.66
CA ARG A 139 -6.32 -4.91 5.74
C ARG A 139 -5.67 -5.07 4.38
N TYR A 140 -4.67 -4.22 4.14
CA TYR A 140 -3.65 -4.42 3.12
C TYR A 140 -2.45 -5.12 3.77
N SER A 141 -2.12 -6.32 3.28
CA SER A 141 -0.94 -7.08 3.71
C SER A 141 0.05 -7.18 2.55
N ILE A 142 1.25 -6.65 2.75
CA ILE A 142 2.37 -6.66 1.82
C ILE A 142 3.49 -7.46 2.48
N MET A 143 3.97 -8.51 1.82
CA MET A 143 4.92 -9.45 2.40
C MET A 143 5.99 -9.80 1.38
N ALA A 144 7.26 -9.76 1.79
CA ALA A 144 8.33 -10.32 0.98
C ALA A 144 8.16 -11.85 0.92
N ALA A 145 8.44 -12.46 -0.22
CA ALA A 145 8.48 -13.92 -0.35
C ALA A 145 9.69 -14.51 0.41
N ARG A 146 10.74 -13.71 0.62
CA ARG A 146 11.94 -14.03 1.38
C ARG A 146 12.40 -12.82 2.19
N GLY A 147 12.94 -13.05 3.39
CA GLY A 147 13.41 -11.99 4.29
C GLY A 147 12.31 -11.44 5.20
N ASP A 148 12.57 -10.28 5.80
CA ASP A 148 11.76 -9.75 6.91
C ASP A 148 10.71 -8.70 6.51
N GLY A 149 10.67 -8.31 5.23
CA GLY A 149 9.81 -7.26 4.71
C GLY A 149 8.32 -7.56 4.91
N LEU A 150 7.67 -6.74 5.72
CA LEU A 150 6.25 -6.84 6.04
C LEU A 150 5.64 -5.45 6.20
N ALA A 151 4.46 -5.23 5.63
CA ALA A 151 3.60 -4.11 5.98
C ALA A 151 2.13 -4.54 6.03
N VAL A 152 1.47 -4.27 7.14
CA VAL A 152 0.05 -4.47 7.36
C VAL A 152 -0.58 -3.12 7.68
N LEU A 153 -1.38 -2.62 6.73
CA LEU A 153 -2.10 -1.36 6.86
C LEU A 153 -3.59 -1.65 7.00
N ARG A 154 -4.18 -1.25 8.12
CA ARG A 154 -5.63 -1.39 8.35
C ARG A 154 -6.36 -0.09 8.10
N ILE A 155 -7.39 -0.15 7.27
CA ILE A 155 -8.35 0.93 7.07
C ILE A 155 -9.30 0.94 8.27
N VAL A 156 -9.08 1.86 9.20
CA VAL A 156 -9.93 1.99 10.40
C VAL A 156 -11.22 2.74 10.07
N ALA A 157 -11.13 3.72 9.17
CA ALA A 157 -12.24 4.51 8.67
C ALA A 157 -11.87 5.13 7.31
N ARG A 158 -12.82 5.81 6.65
CA ARG A 158 -12.65 6.41 5.31
C ARG A 158 -11.37 7.24 5.14
N ASN A 159 -10.92 7.94 6.19
CA ASN A 159 -9.71 8.75 6.19
C ASN A 159 -8.77 8.43 7.38
N ARG A 160 -8.76 7.17 7.85
CA ARG A 160 -7.92 6.75 8.97
C ARG A 160 -7.29 5.40 8.72
N ILE A 161 -5.96 5.33 8.83
CA ILE A 161 -5.18 4.12 8.63
C ILE A 161 -4.38 3.83 9.89
N ALA A 162 -4.37 2.57 10.32
CA ALA A 162 -3.44 2.08 11.33
C ALA A 162 -2.32 1.31 10.63
N VAL A 163 -1.08 1.60 10.99
CA VAL A 163 0.07 0.75 10.68
C VAL A 163 0.07 -0.36 11.72
N GLU A 164 -0.64 -1.45 11.45
CA GLU A 164 -0.73 -2.59 12.39
C GLU A 164 0.62 -3.29 12.55
N HIS A 165 1.37 -3.38 11.45
CA HIS A 165 2.73 -3.87 11.48
C HIS A 165 3.51 -3.31 10.30
N LEU A 166 4.72 -2.81 10.52
CA LEU A 166 5.70 -2.56 9.46
C LEU A 166 7.03 -3.09 9.97
N ARG A 167 7.65 -3.99 9.23
CA ARG A 167 8.96 -4.55 9.55
C ARG A 167 9.85 -4.55 8.32
N ALA A 168 11.06 -4.07 8.48
CA ALA A 168 12.07 -4.06 7.43
C ALA A 168 13.48 -4.00 8.02
N THR A 169 14.45 -4.49 7.26
CA THR A 169 15.87 -4.21 7.50
C THR A 169 16.36 -3.38 6.34
N ILE A 170 16.49 -2.07 6.51
CA ILE A 170 16.85 -1.16 5.41
C ILE A 170 18.20 -0.53 5.68
N LYS A 171 19.13 -0.59 4.71
CA LYS A 171 20.50 -0.08 4.87
C LYS A 171 21.21 -0.60 6.14
N GLY A 172 20.92 -1.84 6.54
CA GLY A 172 21.49 -2.47 7.74
C GLY A 172 20.78 -2.13 9.06
N ARG A 173 19.78 -1.25 9.05
CA ARG A 173 18.97 -0.91 10.22
C ARG A 173 17.70 -1.71 10.28
N ARG A 174 17.46 -2.39 11.40
CA ARG A 174 16.23 -3.17 11.61
C ARG A 174 15.18 -2.27 12.24
N ILE A 175 14.03 -2.16 11.59
CA ILE A 175 12.89 -1.38 12.07
C ILE A 175 11.68 -2.27 12.20
N GLU A 176 10.95 -2.09 13.28
CA GLU A 176 9.64 -2.67 13.48
C GLU A 176 8.69 -1.61 14.07
N ILE A 177 7.51 -1.47 13.49
CA ILE A 177 6.55 -0.43 13.83
C ILE A 177 5.17 -1.08 13.97
N THR A 178 4.47 -0.70 15.03
CA THR A 178 3.11 -1.12 15.32
C THR A 178 2.27 0.13 15.60
N PRO A 179 0.97 0.01 15.94
CA PRO A 179 0.19 1.15 16.39
C PRO A 179 0.75 1.77 17.68
N ASP A 180 1.37 0.95 18.54
CA ASP A 180 1.64 1.29 19.94
C ASP A 180 3.12 1.64 20.22
N TRP A 181 4.03 1.23 19.33
CA TRP A 181 5.46 1.48 19.49
C TRP A 181 6.20 1.38 18.16
N LEU A 182 7.41 1.92 18.12
CA LEU A 182 8.40 1.65 17.08
C LEU A 182 9.70 1.17 17.72
N GLU A 183 10.38 0.26 17.07
CA GLU A 183 11.63 -0.33 17.53
C GLU A 183 12.66 -0.20 16.41
N ILE A 184 13.86 0.23 16.78
CA ILE A 184 14.96 0.43 15.85
C ILE A 184 16.20 -0.22 16.46
N ASP A 185 16.81 -1.15 15.73
CA ASP A 185 18.01 -1.87 16.14
C ASP A 185 17.88 -2.48 17.56
N GLY A 186 16.68 -3.00 17.87
CA GLY A 186 16.32 -3.59 19.16
C GLY A 186 15.97 -2.59 20.27
N LYS A 187 16.04 -1.28 20.01
CA LYS A 187 15.64 -0.24 20.97
C LYS A 187 14.22 0.22 20.70
N ARG A 188 13.34 0.02 21.69
CA ARG A 188 11.95 0.44 21.61
C ARG A 188 11.77 1.91 21.96
N HIS A 189 10.86 2.54 21.22
CA HIS A 189 10.46 3.93 21.32
C HIS A 189 8.93 4.02 21.24
N ILE A 190 8.39 5.03 21.92
CA ILE A 190 6.97 5.37 21.95
C ILE A 190 6.89 6.89 21.75
N ASP A 191 5.85 7.37 21.08
CA ASP A 191 5.58 8.80 20.87
C ASP A 191 6.73 9.56 20.18
N ARG A 192 7.52 8.89 19.34
CA ARG A 192 8.63 9.52 18.59
C ARG A 192 8.22 10.03 17.22
N ILE A 193 7.07 9.60 16.69
CA ILE A 193 6.57 10.09 15.40
C ILE A 193 5.67 11.31 15.66
N GLY A 194 6.12 12.51 15.31
CA GLY A 194 5.38 13.75 15.46
C GLY A 194 4.59 14.13 14.20
N SER A 195 3.52 14.93 14.35
CA SER A 195 2.87 15.53 13.18
C SER A 195 3.78 16.60 12.58
N GLY A 196 3.96 16.59 11.26
CA GLY A 196 4.80 17.56 10.57
C GLY A 196 4.42 17.65 9.10
N SER A 197 4.65 18.81 8.47
CA SER A 197 4.23 19.07 7.09
C SER A 197 4.91 18.19 6.04
N LEU A 198 6.03 17.56 6.38
CA LEU A 198 6.81 16.74 5.45
C LEU A 198 7.15 15.36 6.04
N ILE A 199 7.76 15.32 7.22
CA ILE A 199 8.32 14.10 7.83
C ILE A 199 7.90 14.02 9.32
N GLY A 200 7.48 12.84 9.76
CA GLY A 200 7.06 12.59 11.15
C GLY A 200 8.15 12.03 12.07
N LEU A 201 9.15 11.35 11.51
CA LEU A 201 10.33 10.87 12.22
C LEU A 201 11.49 10.76 11.22
N GLU A 202 12.62 11.36 11.59
CA GLU A 202 13.91 11.27 10.90
C GLU A 202 14.93 10.58 11.82
N LEU A 203 15.63 9.58 11.29
CA LEU A 203 16.54 8.70 12.01
C LEU A 203 17.90 8.62 11.32
#